data_AF-A0A655AM86-F1
#
_entry.id   AF-A0A655AM86-F1
#
_cell.length_a   1.000
_cell.length_b   1.000
_cell.length_c   1.000
_cell.angle_alpha   90.00
_cell.angle_beta   90.00
_cell.angle_gamma   90.00
#
_symmetry.space_group_name_H-M   'P 1'
#
loop_
_entity.id
_entity.type
_entity.pdbx_description
1 polymer ?
#
loop_
_entity_poly.entity_id
_entity_poly.type
_entity_poly.pdbx_seq_one_letter_code
_entity_poly.pdbx_strand_id
1 'polypeptide(L)'
;MAGAIRTDFILSAEIMVIALNEVADQPFVPRLIVLVIVALVITAAVYGVVAVIVQMDDVGLRLTQTASRFGQRIGGGLVAGMPKLLSALSAVGMGAMLWVGGHIVLVGSDHLGWHAPYRLVHHLDDHLVGSAGGALTWLVSTAACAATGLVIGIVVVALVHLVCFRPPRSRSL
;
A
#
# COMPACT_ATOMS: atom_id res chain seq x y z
N MET A 1 0.91 -12.55 -23.84
CA MET A 1 1.94 -11.49 -23.94
C MET A 1 1.34 -10.07 -23.80
N ALA A 2 0.32 -9.67 -24.57
CA ALA A 2 -0.21 -8.30 -24.53
C ALA A 2 -0.92 -7.86 -23.21
N GLY A 3 -1.42 -8.80 -22.40
CA GLY A 3 -2.13 -8.49 -21.16
C GLY A 3 -1.23 -7.93 -20.05
N ALA A 4 -0.05 -8.53 -19.85
CA ALA A 4 0.88 -8.13 -18.80
C ALA A 4 1.42 -6.70 -19.00
N ILE A 5 1.70 -6.31 -20.24
CA ILE A 5 2.20 -4.98 -20.59
C ILE A 5 1.16 -3.90 -20.28
N ARG A 6 -0.14 -4.16 -20.52
CA ARG A 6 -1.21 -3.20 -20.21
C ARG A 6 -1.38 -3.03 -18.70
N THR A 7 -1.33 -4.11 -17.94
CA THR A 7 -1.47 -4.05 -16.48
C THR A 7 -0.35 -3.23 -15.84
N ASP A 8 0.90 -3.45 -16.27
CA ASP A 8 2.06 -2.72 -15.75
C ASP A 8 2.02 -1.21 -16.13
N PHE A 9 1.57 -0.89 -17.34
CA PHE A 9 1.42 0.50 -17.78
C PHE A 9 0.31 1.25 -17.01
N ILE A 10 -0.81 0.58 -16.73
CA ILE A 10 -1.90 1.18 -15.94
C ILE A 10 -1.44 1.45 -14.51
N LEU A 11 -0.75 0.48 -13.90
CA LEU A 11 -0.29 0.57 -12.52
C LEU A 11 0.80 1.65 -12.35
N SER A 12 1.73 1.75 -13.30
CA SER A 12 2.72 2.85 -13.29
C SER A 12 2.10 4.22 -13.58
N ALA A 13 1.10 4.30 -14.46
CA ALA A 13 0.36 5.54 -14.71
C ALA A 13 -0.43 6.01 -13.48
N GLU A 14 -1.01 5.08 -12.71
CA GLU A 14 -1.75 5.38 -11.48
C GLU A 14 -0.85 6.03 -10.42
N ILE A 15 0.33 5.46 -10.16
CA ILE A 15 1.30 6.02 -9.21
C ILE A 15 1.76 7.42 -9.66
N MET A 16 1.96 7.62 -10.97
CA MET A 16 2.33 8.93 -11.53
C MET A 16 1.22 9.97 -11.31
N VAL A 17 -0.05 9.60 -11.49
CA VAL A 17 -1.20 10.50 -11.27
C VAL A 17 -1.33 10.88 -9.80
N ILE A 18 -1.13 9.92 -8.88
CA ILE A 18 -1.12 10.21 -7.44
C ILE A 18 -0.03 11.23 -7.12
N ALA A 19 1.19 11.02 -7.61
CA ALA A 19 2.29 11.95 -7.42
C ALA A 19 2.01 13.33 -8.04
N LEU A 20 1.38 13.37 -9.23
CA LEU A 20 1.00 14.61 -9.89
C LEU A 20 -0.01 15.43 -9.07
N ASN A 21 -0.93 14.75 -8.39
CA ASN A 21 -1.94 15.40 -7.55
C ASN A 21 -1.33 16.09 -6.32
N GLU A 22 -0.31 15.49 -5.70
CA GLU A 22 0.39 16.07 -4.53
C GLU A 22 1.14 17.38 -4.83
N VAL A 23 1.53 17.58 -6.10
CA VAL A 23 2.23 18.79 -6.54
C VAL A 23 1.41 19.62 -7.53
N ALA A 24 0.09 19.41 -7.55
CA ALA A 24 -0.83 20.06 -8.48
C ALA A 24 -0.92 21.59 -8.28
N ASP A 25 -0.51 22.10 -7.12
CA ASP A 25 -0.53 23.54 -6.80
C ASP A 25 0.82 24.24 -7.09
N GLN A 26 1.86 23.47 -7.43
CA GLN A 26 3.20 24.00 -7.71
C GLN A 26 3.31 24.52 -9.16
N PRO A 27 4.14 25.55 -9.43
CA PRO A 27 4.48 25.95 -10.80
C PRO A 27 5.14 24.80 -11.58
N PHE A 28 5.10 24.85 -12.92
CA PHE A 28 5.52 23.74 -13.78
C PHE A 28 6.95 23.23 -13.49
N VAL A 29 7.92 24.14 -13.28
CA VAL A 29 9.33 23.77 -13.10
C VAL A 29 9.59 23.07 -11.75
N PRO A 30 9.18 23.63 -10.59
CA PRO A 30 9.26 22.91 -9.31
C PRO A 30 8.52 21.57 -9.32
N ARG A 31 7.32 21.51 -9.92
CA ARG A 31 6.54 20.29 -10.06
C ARG A 31 7.29 19.19 -10.81
N LEU A 32 7.86 19.53 -11.96
CA LEU A 32 8.63 18.60 -12.78
C LEU A 32 9.84 18.05 -12.02
N ILE A 33 10.57 18.91 -11.31
CA ILE A 33 11.74 18.51 -10.52
C ILE A 33 11.34 17.54 -9.40
N VAL A 34 10.27 17.84 -8.66
CA VAL A 34 9.78 16.97 -7.59
C VAL A 34 9.35 15.61 -8.14
N LEU A 35 8.58 15.57 -9.23
CA LEU A 35 8.15 14.31 -9.85
C LEU A 35 9.34 13.45 -10.31
N VAL A 36 10.37 14.05 -10.92
CA VAL A 36 11.58 13.33 -11.34
C VAL A 36 12.33 12.76 -10.14
N ILE A 37 12.52 13.55 -9.09
CA ILE A 37 13.22 13.10 -7.87
C ILE A 37 12.44 11.96 -7.22
N VAL A 38 11.14 12.13 -7.00
CA VAL A 38 10.29 11.10 -6.38
C VAL A 38 10.31 9.82 -7.21
N ALA A 39 10.17 9.94 -8.54
CA ALA A 39 10.23 8.77 -9.43
C ALA A 39 11.56 8.00 -9.28
N LEU A 40 12.70 8.69 -9.27
CA LEU A 40 14.01 8.05 -9.14
C LEU A 40 14.23 7.47 -7.74
N VAL A 41 13.91 8.23 -6.69
CA VAL A 41 14.13 7.84 -5.29
C VAL A 41 13.26 6.64 -4.93
N ILE A 42 11.96 6.68 -5.23
CA ILE A 42 11.05 5.57 -4.93
C ILE A 42 11.41 4.33 -5.76
N THR A 43 11.77 4.49 -7.03
CA THR A 43 12.24 3.36 -7.85
C THR A 43 13.47 2.71 -7.22
N ALA A 44 14.50 3.50 -6.91
CA ALA A 44 15.72 2.97 -6.30
C ALA A 44 15.45 2.32 -4.93
N ALA A 45 14.60 2.94 -4.09
CA ALA A 45 14.26 2.42 -2.77
C ALA A 45 13.50 1.09 -2.85
N VAL A 46 12.41 1.02 -3.64
CA VAL A 46 11.58 -0.17 -3.74
C VAL A 46 12.35 -1.32 -4.38
N TYR A 47 13.00 -1.09 -5.53
CA TYR A 47 13.78 -2.13 -6.19
C TYR A 47 15.02 -2.53 -5.39
N GLY A 48 15.65 -1.59 -4.67
CA GLY A 48 16.78 -1.87 -3.79
C GLY A 48 16.38 -2.79 -2.63
N VAL A 49 15.27 -2.48 -1.95
CA VAL A 49 14.75 -3.33 -0.86
C VAL A 49 14.37 -4.71 -1.39
N VAL A 50 13.66 -4.79 -2.52
CA VAL A 50 13.29 -6.07 -3.14
C VAL A 50 14.53 -6.88 -3.52
N ALA A 51 15.55 -6.24 -4.10
CA ALA A 51 16.80 -6.91 -4.46
C ALA A 51 17.52 -7.47 -3.22
N VAL A 52 17.55 -6.73 -2.11
CA VAL A 52 18.12 -7.22 -0.84
C VAL A 52 17.34 -8.43 -0.32
N ILE A 53 16.01 -8.37 -0.33
CA ILE A 53 15.15 -9.48 0.13
C ILE A 53 15.39 -10.74 -0.72
N VAL A 54 15.42 -10.62 -2.04
CA VAL A 54 15.66 -11.74 -2.96
C VAL A 54 17.08 -12.29 -2.81
N GLN A 55 18.08 -11.41 -2.68
CA GLN A 55 19.46 -11.82 -2.47
C GLN A 55 19.64 -12.62 -1.18
N MET A 56 18.92 -12.27 -0.11
CA MET A 56 18.93 -13.02 1.15
C MET A 56 18.35 -14.43 0.99
N ASP A 57 17.35 -14.63 0.12
CA ASP A 57 16.78 -15.96 -0.19
C ASP A 57 17.80 -16.85 -0.90
N ASP A 58 18.39 -16.32 -1.97
CA ASP A 58 19.33 -17.03 -2.83
C ASP A 58 20.60 -17.43 -2.06
N VAL A 59 21.09 -16.54 -1.19
CA VAL A 59 22.21 -16.80 -0.29
C VAL A 59 21.83 -17.84 0.77
N GLY A 60 20.61 -17.79 1.31
CA GLY A 60 20.09 -18.78 2.25
C GLY A 60 20.09 -20.18 1.67
N LEU A 61 19.58 -20.35 0.44
CA LEU A 61 19.60 -21.61 -0.28
C LEU A 61 21.02 -22.11 -0.54
N ARG A 62 21.93 -21.23 -0.98
CA ARG A 62 23.35 -21.60 -1.20
C ARG A 62 24.06 -22.06 0.07
N LEU A 63 23.74 -21.46 1.23
CA LEU A 63 24.30 -21.86 2.53
C LEU A 63 23.81 -23.25 2.98
N THR A 64 22.59 -23.65 2.62
CA THR A 64 22.08 -25.02 2.90
C THR A 64 22.82 -26.11 2.14
N GLN A 65 23.44 -25.78 1.00
CA GLN A 65 24.17 -26.74 0.16
C GLN A 65 25.66 -26.85 0.53
N THR A 66 26.13 -26.08 1.50
CA THR A 66 27.53 -26.10 1.94
C THR A 66 27.80 -27.27 2.90
N ALA A 67 29.02 -27.82 2.91
CA ALA A 67 29.42 -28.94 3.77
C ALA A 67 29.50 -28.60 5.29
N SER A 68 29.45 -27.31 5.65
CA SER A 68 29.52 -26.85 7.03
C SER A 68 28.15 -26.97 7.73
N ARG A 69 28.09 -27.75 8.82
CA ARG A 69 26.89 -27.92 9.66
C ARG A 69 26.34 -26.60 10.21
N PHE A 70 27.20 -25.60 10.41
CA PHE A 70 26.80 -24.27 10.86
C PHE A 70 26.15 -23.47 9.71
N GLY A 71 26.71 -23.54 8.51
CA GLY A 71 26.12 -22.95 7.30
C GLY A 71 24.75 -23.55 6.94
N GLN A 72 24.59 -24.86 7.11
CA GLN A 72 23.31 -25.54 6.87
C GLN A 72 22.20 -25.10 7.84
N ARG A 73 22.51 -24.91 9.12
CA ARG A 73 21.53 -24.43 10.11
C ARG A 73 21.10 -22.99 9.85
N ILE A 74 22.05 -22.11 9.51
CA ILE A 74 21.74 -20.70 9.18
C ILE A 74 20.95 -20.62 7.88
N GLY A 75 21.38 -21.33 6.83
CA GLY A 75 20.67 -21.37 5.55
C GLY A 75 19.25 -21.91 5.69
N GLY A 76 19.06 -22.97 6.48
CA GLY A 76 17.73 -23.53 6.74
C GLY A 76 16.83 -22.58 7.52
N GLY A 77 17.39 -21.81 8.45
CA GLY A 77 16.69 -20.76 9.17
C GLY A 77 16.27 -19.58 8.28
N LEU A 78 17.12 -19.19 7.33
CA LEU A 78 16.84 -18.13 6.35
C LEU A 78 15.69 -18.54 5.41
N VAL A 79 15.75 -19.74 4.83
CA VAL A 79 14.72 -20.25 3.90
C VAL A 79 13.39 -20.46 4.62
N ALA A 80 13.40 -20.99 5.85
CA ALA A 80 12.19 -21.13 6.66
C ALA A 80 11.62 -19.79 7.16
N GLY A 81 12.45 -18.73 7.19
CA GLY A 81 12.05 -17.37 7.55
C GLY A 81 11.35 -16.63 6.41
N MET A 82 11.63 -16.99 5.14
CA MET A 82 11.12 -16.28 3.97
C MET A 82 9.57 -16.20 3.92
N PRO A 83 8.80 -17.28 4.15
CA PRO A 83 7.35 -17.22 4.14
C PRO A 83 6.79 -16.26 5.21
N LYS A 84 7.45 -16.19 6.38
CA LYS A 84 7.06 -15.29 7.47
C LYS A 84 7.35 -13.84 7.13
N LEU A 85 8.50 -13.56 6.51
CA LEU A 85 8.85 -12.23 6.04
C LEU A 85 7.82 -11.74 5.00
N LEU A 86 7.51 -12.56 4.00
CA LEU A 86 6.53 -12.22 2.97
C LEU A 86 5.12 -12.01 3.56
N SER A 87 4.72 -12.85 4.52
CA SER A 87 3.45 -12.67 5.22
C SER A 87 3.40 -11.39 6.05
N ALA A 88 4.50 -11.02 6.73
CA ALA A 88 4.59 -9.79 7.50
C ALA A 88 4.54 -8.57 6.56
N LEU A 89 5.30 -8.60 5.46
CA LEU A 89 5.27 -7.55 4.43
C LEU A 89 3.89 -7.42 3.80
N SER A 90 3.18 -8.53 3.57
CA SER A 90 1.80 -8.50 3.08
C SER A 90 0.83 -7.87 4.09
N ALA A 91 0.92 -8.22 5.37
CA ALA A 91 0.08 -7.62 6.41
C ALA A 91 0.34 -6.11 6.56
N VAL A 92 1.61 -5.70 6.55
CA VAL A 92 2.02 -4.29 6.58
C VAL A 92 1.54 -3.57 5.33
N GLY A 93 1.71 -4.17 4.14
CA GLY A 93 1.25 -3.62 2.88
C GLY A 93 -0.27 -3.42 2.84
N MET A 94 -1.05 -4.37 3.35
CA MET A 94 -2.51 -4.22 3.47
C MET A 94 -2.89 -3.08 4.42
N GLY A 95 -2.24 -3.00 5.60
CA GLY A 95 -2.47 -1.89 6.53
C GLY A 95 -2.13 -0.53 5.91
N ALA A 96 -1.00 -0.45 5.19
CA ALA A 96 -0.59 0.74 4.48
C ALA A 96 -1.59 1.13 3.38
N MET A 97 -2.08 0.17 2.58
CA MET A 97 -3.08 0.42 1.54
C MET A 97 -4.41 0.93 2.12
N LEU A 98 -4.86 0.37 3.24
CA LEU A 98 -6.07 0.84 3.93
C LEU A 98 -5.92 2.27 4.45
N TRP A 99 -4.77 2.58 5.05
CA TRP A 99 -4.47 3.93 5.51
C TRP A 99 -4.41 4.90 4.33
N VAL A 100 -3.57 4.64 3.33
CA VAL A 100 -3.39 5.53 2.17
C VAL A 100 -4.72 5.73 1.42
N GLY A 101 -5.48 4.67 1.17
CA GLY A 101 -6.79 4.78 0.54
C GLY A 101 -7.79 5.58 1.37
N GLY A 102 -7.82 5.36 2.69
CA GLY A 102 -8.65 6.13 3.60
C GLY A 102 -8.29 7.62 3.65
N HIS A 103 -7.00 7.95 3.62
CA HIS A 103 -6.52 9.33 3.56
C HIS A 103 -6.93 10.02 2.24
N ILE A 104 -6.75 9.35 1.10
CA ILE A 104 -7.17 9.86 -0.22
C ILE A 104 -8.68 10.12 -0.23
N VAL A 105 -9.50 9.22 0.34
CA VAL A 105 -10.95 9.45 0.41
C VAL A 105 -11.28 10.62 1.32
N LEU A 106 -10.67 10.74 2.48
CA LEU A 106 -10.96 11.85 3.42
C LEU A 106 -10.62 13.20 2.80
N VAL A 107 -9.43 13.34 2.22
CA VAL A 107 -8.99 14.57 1.52
C VAL A 107 -9.83 14.81 0.26
N GLY A 108 -10.11 13.77 -0.53
CA GLY A 108 -10.97 13.88 -1.71
C GLY A 108 -12.42 14.26 -1.38
N SER A 109 -12.96 13.79 -0.25
CA SER A 109 -14.33 14.10 0.19
C SER A 109 -14.50 15.57 0.56
N ASP A 110 -13.45 16.19 1.12
CA ASP A 110 -13.39 17.62 1.42
C ASP A 110 -13.42 18.46 0.13
N HIS A 111 -12.63 18.05 -0.88
CA HIS A 111 -12.61 18.72 -2.19
C HIS A 111 -13.88 18.51 -3.04
N LEU A 112 -14.61 17.39 -2.89
CA LEU A 112 -15.82 17.08 -3.67
C LEU A 112 -17.13 17.66 -3.10
N GLY A 113 -17.10 18.38 -1.96
CA GLY A 113 -18.29 19.01 -1.39
C GLY A 113 -19.30 18.03 -0.76
N TRP A 114 -18.91 16.77 -0.52
CA TRP A 114 -19.76 15.77 0.11
C TRP A 114 -19.61 15.85 1.62
N HIS A 115 -20.32 16.78 2.26
CA HIS A 115 -20.19 17.07 3.71
C HIS A 115 -20.74 15.97 4.64
N ALA A 116 -21.34 14.89 4.12
CA ALA A 116 -22.01 13.87 4.94
C ALA A 116 -21.07 12.94 5.73
N PRO A 117 -20.03 12.31 5.13
CA PRO A 117 -19.06 11.52 5.87
C PRO A 117 -18.04 12.37 6.65
N TYR A 118 -17.67 13.55 6.12
CA TYR A 118 -16.74 14.48 6.76
C TYR A 118 -17.22 14.96 8.13
N ARG A 119 -18.52 15.31 8.25
CA ARG A 119 -19.13 15.72 9.53
C ARG A 119 -19.13 14.64 10.60
N LEU A 120 -19.18 13.35 10.21
CA LEU A 120 -19.20 12.23 11.16
C LEU A 120 -17.81 12.04 11.79
N VAL A 121 -16.74 12.32 11.04
CA VAL A 121 -15.35 12.26 11.50
C VAL A 121 -14.93 13.55 12.21
N HIS A 122 -15.35 14.73 11.71
CA HIS A 122 -15.04 16.02 12.35
C HIS A 122 -15.69 16.21 13.74
N HIS A 123 -16.84 15.59 14.03
CA HIS A 123 -17.39 15.58 15.40
C HIS A 123 -16.56 14.74 16.38
N LEU A 124 -15.76 13.79 15.90
CA LEU A 124 -14.82 13.03 16.72
C LEU A 124 -13.49 13.79 16.91
N ASP A 125 -13.06 14.55 15.90
CA ASP A 125 -11.83 15.36 15.98
C ASP A 125 -11.99 16.61 16.86
N ASP A 126 -13.12 17.33 16.79
CA ASP A 126 -13.34 18.56 17.57
C ASP A 126 -13.30 18.36 19.10
N HIS A 127 -13.48 17.13 19.59
CA HIS A 127 -13.39 16.81 21.02
C HIS A 127 -11.99 16.34 21.49
N LEU A 128 -11.06 16.06 20.57
CA LEU A 128 -9.73 15.52 20.89
C LEU A 128 -8.58 16.50 20.57
N VAL A 129 -8.83 17.51 19.74
CA VAL A 129 -7.79 18.45 19.26
C VAL A 129 -7.37 19.50 20.31
N GLY A 130 -8.10 19.64 21.42
CA GLY A 130 -7.88 20.71 22.40
C GLY A 130 -6.77 20.49 23.44
N SER A 131 -6.32 19.25 23.73
CA SER A 131 -5.49 19.00 24.93
C SER A 131 -4.40 17.93 24.81
N ALA A 132 -4.19 17.31 23.66
CA ALA A 132 -3.21 16.24 23.50
C ALA A 132 -2.18 16.59 22.42
N GLY A 133 -0.89 16.52 22.76
CA GLY A 133 0.21 16.93 21.88
C GLY A 133 0.23 16.22 20.52
N GLY A 134 0.96 16.81 19.55
CA GLY A 134 0.89 16.45 18.13
C GLY A 134 1.13 14.97 17.78
N ALA A 135 1.83 14.20 18.63
CA ALA A 135 1.98 12.76 18.45
C ALA A 135 0.66 12.00 18.62
N LEU A 136 -0.19 12.40 19.59
CA LEU A 136 -1.49 11.77 19.80
C LEU A 136 -2.46 12.17 18.68
N THR A 137 -2.45 13.44 18.27
CA THR A 137 -3.24 13.91 17.13
C THR A 137 -2.88 13.14 15.85
N TRP A 138 -1.59 12.92 15.59
CA TRP A 138 -1.12 12.15 14.44
C TRP A 138 -1.58 10.68 14.51
N LEU A 139 -1.50 10.03 15.67
CA LEU A 139 -1.97 8.65 15.85
C LEU A 139 -3.48 8.52 15.66
N VAL A 140 -4.26 9.45 16.22
CA VAL A 140 -5.73 9.45 16.09
C VAL A 140 -6.13 9.69 14.65
N SER A 141 -5.53 10.67 13.98
CA SER A 141 -5.79 10.97 12.57
C SER A 141 -5.43 9.76 11.67
N THR A 142 -4.29 9.13 11.92
CA THR A 142 -3.86 7.90 11.24
C THR A 142 -4.87 6.76 11.42
N ALA A 143 -5.31 6.52 12.66
CA ALA A 143 -6.27 5.48 12.98
C ALA A 143 -7.64 5.77 12.34
N ALA A 144 -8.08 7.03 12.32
CA ALA A 144 -9.31 7.45 11.65
C ALA A 144 -9.25 7.24 10.13
N CYS A 145 -8.10 7.55 9.50
CA CYS A 145 -7.88 7.27 8.08
C CYS A 145 -7.98 5.77 7.79
N ALA A 146 -7.26 4.94 8.55
CA ALA A 146 -7.27 3.49 8.38
C ALA A 146 -8.68 2.88 8.60
N ALA A 147 -9.42 3.36 9.61
CA ALA A 147 -10.78 2.92 9.89
C ALA A 147 -11.74 3.29 8.74
N THR A 148 -11.63 4.52 8.21
CA THR A 148 -12.45 4.98 7.07
C THR A 148 -12.15 4.15 5.82
N GLY A 149 -10.87 3.93 5.52
CA GLY A 149 -10.46 3.06 4.41
C GLY A 149 -10.98 1.63 4.54
N LEU A 150 -10.98 1.07 5.76
CA LEU A 150 -11.52 -0.25 6.05
C LEU A 150 -13.05 -0.33 5.82
N VAL A 151 -13.81 0.65 6.33
CA VAL A 151 -15.27 0.70 6.16
C VAL A 151 -15.63 0.73 4.68
N ILE A 152 -14.97 1.60 3.90
CA ILE A 152 -15.21 1.72 2.46
C ILE A 152 -14.80 0.42 1.75
N GLY A 153 -13.63 -0.14 2.10
CA GLY A 153 -13.16 -1.40 1.56
C GLY A 153 -14.17 -2.54 1.76
N ILE A 154 -14.75 -2.66 2.97
CA ILE A 154 -15.79 -3.65 3.28
C ILE A 154 -17.04 -3.42 2.41
N VAL A 155 -17.51 -2.18 2.28
CA VAL A 155 -18.68 -1.85 1.46
C VAL A 155 -18.43 -2.22 0.00
N VAL A 156 -17.28 -1.86 -0.56
CA VAL A 156 -16.92 -2.19 -1.95
C VAL A 156 -16.86 -3.71 -2.15
N VAL A 157 -16.20 -4.44 -1.25
CA VAL A 157 -16.12 -5.91 -1.33
C VAL A 157 -17.49 -6.55 -1.24
N ALA A 158 -18.36 -6.08 -0.34
CA ALA A 158 -19.73 -6.57 -0.22
C ALA A 158 -20.54 -6.33 -1.51
N LEU A 159 -20.43 -5.14 -2.11
CA LEU A 159 -21.09 -4.82 -3.38
C LEU A 159 -20.56 -5.68 -4.53
N VAL A 160 -19.25 -5.84 -4.65
CA VAL A 160 -18.63 -6.70 -5.67
C VAL A 160 -19.10 -8.14 -5.51
N HIS A 161 -19.17 -8.66 -4.28
CA HIS A 161 -19.66 -10.00 -4.04
C HIS A 161 -21.16 -10.14 -4.37
N LEU A 162 -21.96 -9.09 -4.17
CA LEU A 162 -23.38 -9.06 -4.54
C LEU A 162 -23.58 -9.04 -6.06
N VAL A 163 -22.76 -8.29 -6.80
CA VAL A 163 -22.87 -8.10 -8.25
C VAL A 163 -22.20 -9.23 -9.05
N CYS A 164 -21.07 -9.76 -8.56
CA CYS A 164 -20.24 -10.72 -9.29
C CYS A 164 -20.58 -12.20 -8.98
N PHE A 165 -21.62 -12.48 -8.19
CA PHE A 165 -22.07 -13.85 -7.96
C PHE A 165 -22.85 -14.40 -9.17
N ARG A 166 -22.13 -14.72 -10.25
CA ARG A 166 -22.63 -15.58 -11.34
C ARG A 166 -21.73 -16.82 -11.40
N PRO A 167 -22.20 -18.00 -10.96
CA PRO A 167 -21.37 -19.20 -10.99
C PRO A 167 -20.99 -19.55 -12.45
N PRO A 168 -19.77 -20.07 -12.68
CA PRO A 168 -19.36 -20.54 -13.99
C PRO A 168 -20.30 -21.69 -14.42
N ARG A 169 -21.01 -21.49 -15.54
CA ARG A 169 -21.75 -22.57 -16.20
C ARG A 169 -20.72 -23.59 -16.67
N SER A 170 -20.65 -24.75 -16.01
CA SER A 170 -19.94 -25.90 -16.58
C SER A 170 -20.66 -26.29 -17.86
N ARG A 171 -19.99 -26.09 -19.01
CA ARG A 171 -20.38 -26.73 -20.25
C ARG A 171 -19.65 -28.07 -20.29
N SER A 172 -20.37 -29.12 -19.95
CA SER A 172 -20.04 -30.48 -20.35
C SER A 172 -20.44 -30.67 -21.81
N LEU A 173 -19.48 -30.75 -22.71
CA LEU A 173 -19.54 -31.50 -23.98
C LEU A 173 -18.13 -31.96 -24.32
#